data_AF-A0A9W9Y707-F1
#
_entry.id   AF-A0A9W9Y707-F1
#
_cell.length_a   1.000
_cell.length_b   1.000
_cell.length_c   1.000
_cell.angle_alpha   90.00
_cell.angle_beta   90.00
_cell.angle_gamma   90.00
#
_symmetry.space_group_name_H-M   'P 1'
#
loop_
_entity.id
_entity.type
_entity.pdbx_description
1 polymer ?
#
loop_
_entity_poly.entity_id
_entity_poly.type
_entity_poly.pdbx_seq_one_letter_code
_entity_poly.pdbx_strand_id
1 'polypeptide(L)'
;MRLLLNTQWLLKTSLSEVLKSILEQQIVQESGVLSIENCKVLLLSEELVSSLSTEVGKYPRYPLYITISKKLLQWMENGDFPVKTNSCGLLTEGEFVGGRKDIVENVSPILAALKNSWTEITDAEKSHQLTLVIKLLGVRGLLDLLDIRHTQGSVDIFPPPVESSYSVVQ
;
A
#
# COMPACT_ATOMS: atom_id res chain seq x y z
N MET A 1 17.17 -9.29 -44.99
CA MET A 1 15.76 -9.31 -45.42
C MET A 1 15.04 -10.36 -44.59
N ARG A 2 13.86 -9.98 -44.06
CA ARG A 2 12.99 -10.63 -43.05
C ARG A 2 13.22 -10.23 -41.59
N LEU A 3 12.24 -9.42 -41.18
CA LEU A 3 11.90 -8.82 -39.91
C LEU A 3 11.21 -9.81 -38.97
N LEU A 4 11.33 -9.51 -37.67
CA LEU A 4 10.32 -9.56 -36.60
C LEU A 4 9.66 -10.90 -36.23
N LEU A 5 9.98 -11.36 -35.02
CA LEU A 5 9.05 -11.81 -33.96
C LEU A 5 9.77 -11.50 -32.63
N ASN A 6 9.68 -10.27 -32.12
CA ASN A 6 8.67 -9.87 -31.15
C ASN A 6 8.56 -10.82 -29.94
N THR A 7 9.55 -10.83 -29.05
CA THR A 7 9.38 -11.32 -27.67
C THR A 7 9.18 -10.15 -26.73
N GLN A 8 8.07 -9.44 -26.94
CA GLN A 8 7.49 -8.50 -25.97
C GLN A 8 6.51 -9.22 -25.02
N TRP A 9 6.67 -10.54 -24.84
CA TRP A 9 5.73 -11.39 -24.10
C TRP A 9 6.47 -12.20 -23.03
N LEU A 10 6.62 -11.56 -21.88
CA LEU A 10 6.24 -12.06 -20.55
C LEU A 10 6.49 -10.89 -19.60
N LEU A 11 5.73 -9.80 -19.78
CA LEU A 11 5.62 -8.78 -18.74
C LEU A 11 5.02 -9.49 -17.53
N LYS A 12 5.87 -9.92 -16.59
CA LYS A 12 5.41 -10.29 -15.26
C LYS A 12 4.85 -9.01 -14.66
N THR A 13 3.52 -8.90 -14.65
CA THR A 13 2.81 -7.79 -14.01
C THR A 13 3.37 -7.62 -12.60
N SER A 14 3.88 -6.42 -12.33
CA SER A 14 4.45 -6.07 -11.03
C SER A 14 3.36 -5.97 -9.98
N LEU A 15 3.71 -6.19 -8.71
CA LEU A 15 2.73 -6.09 -7.60
C LEU A 15 2.08 -4.70 -7.56
N SER A 16 2.83 -3.65 -7.89
CA SER A 16 2.31 -2.28 -8.02
C SER A 16 1.26 -2.12 -9.12
N GLU A 17 1.43 -2.77 -10.28
CA GLU A 17 0.46 -2.71 -11.37
C GLU A 17 -0.83 -3.48 -11.01
N VAL A 18 -0.69 -4.65 -10.39
CA VAL A 18 -1.86 -5.41 -9.88
C VAL A 18 -2.61 -4.60 -8.83
N LEU A 19 -1.90 -4.02 -7.86
CA LEU A 19 -2.50 -3.19 -6.81
C LEU A 19 -3.24 -1.98 -7.39
N LYS A 20 -2.60 -1.27 -8.33
CA LYS A 20 -3.22 -0.14 -9.03
C LYS A 20 -4.52 -0.57 -9.72
N SER A 21 -4.48 -1.67 -10.46
CA SER A 21 -5.65 -2.19 -11.18
C SER A 21 -6.81 -2.54 -10.24
N ILE A 22 -6.54 -3.15 -9.08
CA ILE A 22 -7.57 -3.45 -8.07
C ILE A 22 -8.24 -2.16 -7.58
N LEU A 23 -7.44 -1.13 -7.25
CA LEU A 23 -7.95 0.14 -6.73
C LEU A 23 -8.82 0.86 -7.78
N GLU A 24 -8.38 0.88 -9.03
CA GLU A 24 -9.13 1.47 -10.14
C GLU A 24 -10.45 0.72 -10.38
N GLN A 25 -10.44 -0.61 -10.32
CA GLN A 25 -11.65 -1.43 -10.49
C GLN A 25 -12.67 -1.20 -9.37
N GLN A 26 -12.24 -1.10 -8.11
CA GLN A 26 -13.15 -0.84 -6.98
C GLN A 26 -13.82 0.54 -7.08
N ILE A 27 -13.14 1.54 -7.66
CA ILE A 27 -13.76 2.85 -7.94
C ILE A 27 -14.86 2.69 -9.00
N VAL A 28 -14.58 1.98 -10.09
CA VAL A 28 -15.54 1.82 -11.21
C VAL A 28 -16.76 1.00 -10.80
N GLN A 29 -16.56 -0.04 -9.98
CA GLN A 29 -17.64 -0.94 -9.55
C GLN A 29 -18.46 -0.39 -8.38
N GLU A 30 -18.05 0.75 -7.81
CA GLU A 30 -18.66 1.40 -6.63
C GLU A 30 -18.89 0.43 -5.45
N SER A 31 -18.14 -0.65 -5.43
CA SER A 31 -18.25 -1.74 -4.48
C SER A 31 -16.86 -2.35 -4.31
N GLY A 32 -16.48 -2.58 -3.06
CA GLY A 32 -15.09 -2.90 -2.79
C GLY A 32 -14.81 -3.14 -1.32
N VAL A 33 -13.55 -3.49 -1.10
CA VAL A 33 -12.99 -3.74 0.23
C VAL A 33 -12.66 -2.41 0.92
N LEU A 34 -12.31 -1.40 0.13
CA LEU A 34 -12.07 -0.03 0.58
C LEU A 34 -13.18 0.88 0.05
N SER A 35 -13.42 2.01 0.74
CA SER A 35 -14.29 3.05 0.20
C SER A 35 -13.69 3.68 -1.04
N ILE A 36 -14.55 4.28 -1.87
CA ILE A 36 -14.14 4.98 -3.10
C ILE A 36 -13.14 6.10 -2.77
N GLU A 37 -13.36 6.82 -1.68
CA GLU A 37 -12.49 7.91 -1.20
C GLU A 37 -11.09 7.38 -0.87
N ASN A 38 -11.01 6.25 -0.16
CA ASN A 38 -9.75 5.61 0.17
C ASN A 38 -8.99 5.18 -1.10
N CYS A 39 -9.69 4.56 -2.05
CA CYS A 39 -9.08 4.18 -3.33
C CYS A 39 -8.55 5.40 -4.10
N LYS A 40 -9.33 6.50 -4.14
CA LYS A 40 -8.91 7.75 -4.79
C LYS A 40 -7.65 8.32 -4.15
N VAL A 41 -7.60 8.41 -2.81
CA VAL A 41 -6.43 8.91 -2.09
C VAL A 41 -5.20 8.07 -2.38
N LEU A 42 -5.32 6.74 -2.35
CA LEU A 42 -4.19 5.85 -2.64
C LEU A 42 -3.61 6.03 -4.05
N LEU A 43 -4.43 6.44 -5.02
CA LEU A 43 -4.08 6.62 -6.43
C LEU A 43 -3.62 8.04 -6.81
N LEU A 44 -3.68 9.02 -5.90
CA LEU A 44 -3.30 10.42 -6.20
C LEU A 44 -1.86 10.53 -6.73
N SER A 45 -1.67 11.20 -7.87
CA SER A 45 -0.37 11.38 -8.53
C SER A 45 0.55 12.36 -7.77
N GLU A 46 1.86 12.16 -7.86
CA GLU A 46 2.89 13.08 -7.34
C GLU A 46 2.85 14.45 -8.04
N GLU A 47 2.46 14.51 -9.31
CA GLU A 47 2.40 15.76 -10.11
C GLU A 47 1.38 16.78 -9.58
N LEU A 48 0.40 16.33 -8.80
CA LEU A 48 -0.57 17.20 -8.11
C LEU A 48 -0.01 17.76 -6.79
N VAL A 49 1.19 17.32 -6.37
CA VAL A 49 1.77 17.58 -5.04
C VAL A 49 3.12 18.29 -5.22
N SER A 50 3.08 19.62 -5.24
CA SER A 50 4.25 20.47 -5.49
C SER A 50 5.40 20.23 -4.50
N SER A 51 6.61 20.41 -5.01
CA SER A 51 7.92 20.07 -4.45
C SER A 51 8.19 20.63 -3.05
N LEU A 52 8.21 19.76 -2.04
CA LEU A 52 8.88 20.02 -0.76
C LEU A 52 10.05 19.05 -0.56
N SER A 53 11.18 19.62 -0.13
CA SER A 53 12.40 18.88 0.23
C SER A 53 12.07 17.86 1.32
N THR A 54 12.26 16.58 1.01
CA THR A 54 12.00 15.43 1.89
C THR A 54 13.07 15.19 2.96
N GLU A 55 13.76 16.23 3.41
CA GLU A 55 14.72 16.07 4.49
C GLU A 55 14.12 16.49 5.83
N VAL A 56 13.94 15.45 6.66
CA VAL A 56 13.57 15.43 8.09
C VAL A 56 12.05 15.40 8.39
N GLY A 57 11.54 14.20 8.72
CA GLY A 57 10.17 13.99 9.25
C GLY A 57 9.22 13.10 8.42
N LYS A 58 9.69 12.57 7.28
CA LYS A 58 9.16 11.47 6.43
C LYS A 58 7.63 11.30 6.37
N TYR A 59 6.95 12.29 5.80
CA TYR A 59 5.61 12.12 5.25
C TYR A 59 5.63 11.13 4.05
N PRO A 60 4.61 10.27 3.85
CA PRO A 60 4.62 9.32 2.74
C PRO A 60 4.52 10.02 1.38
N ARG A 61 5.25 9.48 0.40
CA ARG A 61 5.20 9.98 -0.98
C ARG A 61 4.04 9.37 -1.74
N TYR A 62 3.43 10.23 -2.55
CA TYR A 62 2.37 9.88 -3.46
C TYR A 62 2.93 9.36 -4.79
N PRO A 63 2.22 8.47 -5.50
CA PRO A 63 1.01 7.77 -5.06
C PRO A 63 1.28 6.72 -3.97
N LEU A 64 0.40 6.66 -2.96
CA LEU A 64 0.61 5.83 -1.77
C LEU A 64 0.66 4.34 -2.09
N TYR A 65 -0.08 3.88 -3.11
CA TYR A 65 -0.07 2.46 -3.51
C TYR A 65 1.32 1.96 -3.91
N ILE A 66 2.23 2.83 -4.38
CA ILE A 66 3.61 2.44 -4.71
C ILE A 66 4.39 2.08 -3.45
N THR A 67 4.24 2.85 -2.37
CA THR A 67 4.92 2.55 -1.11
C THR A 67 4.35 1.28 -0.48
N ILE A 68 3.02 1.12 -0.50
CA ILE A 68 2.34 -0.09 -0.01
C ILE A 68 2.82 -1.33 -0.78
N SER A 69 2.85 -1.27 -2.12
CA SER A 69 3.29 -2.41 -2.92
C SER A 69 4.74 -2.81 -2.65
N LYS A 70 5.64 -1.84 -2.44
CA LYS A 70 7.03 -2.13 -2.03
C LYS A 70 7.09 -2.85 -0.68
N LYS A 71 6.31 -2.41 0.30
CA LYS A 71 6.27 -3.02 1.63
C LYS A 71 5.64 -4.42 1.60
N LEU A 72 4.61 -4.63 0.79
CA LEU A 72 4.03 -5.96 0.56
C LEU A 72 5.01 -6.90 -0.12
N LEU A 73 5.78 -6.42 -1.10
CA LEU A 73 6.84 -7.20 -1.74
C LEU A 73 7.93 -7.59 -0.74
N GLN A 74 8.37 -6.64 0.10
CA GLN A 74 9.34 -6.93 1.17
C GLN A 74 8.81 -7.97 2.17
N TRP A 75 7.53 -7.90 2.53
CA TRP A 75 6.91 -8.89 3.39
C TRP A 75 6.84 -10.26 2.71
N MET A 76 6.43 -10.29 1.44
CA MET A 76 6.42 -11.50 0.63
C MET A 76 7.81 -12.14 0.53
N GLU A 77 8.88 -11.33 0.42
CA GLU A 77 10.25 -11.82 0.33
C GLU A 77 10.80 -12.31 1.66
N ASN A 78 10.63 -11.54 2.73
CA ASN A 78 11.28 -11.76 4.02
C ASN A 78 10.43 -12.53 5.02
N GLY A 79 9.12 -12.63 4.81
CA GLY A 79 8.17 -13.24 5.76
C GLY A 79 7.76 -12.33 6.92
N ASP A 80 8.39 -11.16 7.06
CA ASP A 80 8.17 -10.24 8.18
C ASP A 80 7.33 -9.02 7.78
N PHE A 81 6.41 -8.64 8.67
CA PHE A 81 5.63 -7.41 8.52
C PHE A 81 6.54 -6.18 8.71
N PRO A 82 6.70 -5.30 7.70
CA PRO A 82 7.78 -4.33 7.64
C PRO A 82 7.47 -3.03 8.41
N VAL A 83 6.94 -3.14 9.63
CA VAL A 83 6.49 -2.02 10.45
C VAL A 83 7.19 -2.07 11.81
N LYS A 84 7.88 -0.98 12.15
CA LYS A 84 8.63 -0.89 13.41
C LYS A 84 7.72 -0.41 14.54
N THR A 85 7.58 -1.24 15.57
CA THR A 85 6.94 -0.89 16.85
C THR A 85 7.86 -0.02 17.70
N ASN A 86 8.09 1.22 17.27
CA ASN A 86 8.88 2.15 18.05
C ASN A 86 7.98 2.85 19.08
N SER A 87 8.27 2.69 20.38
CA SER A 87 7.57 3.44 21.44
C SER A 87 7.77 4.95 21.28
N CYS A 88 6.69 5.74 21.23
CA CYS A 88 6.75 7.21 21.22
C CYS A 88 6.54 7.77 22.64
N GLY A 89 7.55 7.62 23.50
CA GLY A 89 7.53 8.18 24.84
C GLY A 89 6.27 7.81 25.65
N LEU A 90 5.44 8.81 25.98
CA LEU A 90 4.25 8.68 26.82
C LEU A 90 2.99 8.19 26.08
N LEU A 91 2.99 8.14 24.74
CA LEU A 91 1.84 7.70 23.95
C LEU A 91 1.96 6.22 23.62
N THR A 92 1.06 5.42 24.19
CA THR A 92 0.99 3.98 23.93
C THR A 92 0.09 3.68 22.74
N GLU A 93 0.44 2.63 21.99
CA GLU A 93 -0.40 2.12 20.90
C GLU A 93 -1.56 1.23 21.41
N GLY A 94 -1.71 1.03 22.72
CA GLY A 94 -2.85 0.31 23.31
C GLY A 94 -3.05 -1.10 22.73
N GLU A 95 -4.31 -1.44 22.41
CA GLU A 95 -4.73 -2.74 21.86
C GLU A 95 -4.25 -2.99 20.42
N PHE A 96 -3.73 -1.98 19.71
CA PHE A 96 -3.30 -2.10 18.31
C PHE A 96 -2.09 -3.02 18.13
N VAL A 97 -1.33 -3.26 19.20
CA VAL A 97 -0.27 -4.28 19.20
C VAL A 97 -0.86 -5.68 18.98
N GLY A 98 -2.04 -5.97 19.53
CA GLY A 98 -2.77 -7.21 19.30
C GLY A 98 -3.30 -7.31 17.87
N GLY A 99 -3.96 -6.26 17.38
CA GLY A 99 -4.49 -6.22 16.02
C GLY A 99 -3.42 -6.44 14.92
N ARG A 100 -2.19 -5.95 15.11
CA ARG A 100 -1.08 -6.24 14.18
C ARG A 100 -0.69 -7.71 14.19
N LYS A 101 -0.74 -8.41 15.33
CA LYS A 101 -0.47 -9.85 15.36
C LYS A 101 -1.51 -10.61 14.55
N ASP A 102 -2.78 -10.27 14.72
CA ASP A 102 -3.87 -10.89 13.95
C ASP A 102 -3.70 -10.65 12.44
N ILE A 103 -3.33 -9.43 12.04
CA ILE A 103 -2.99 -9.11 10.65
C ILE A 103 -1.85 -10.01 10.16
N VAL A 104 -0.78 -10.14 10.94
CA VAL A 104 0.39 -10.95 10.57
C VAL A 104 0.02 -12.42 10.39
N GLU A 105 -0.74 -12.98 11.33
CA GLU A 105 -1.16 -14.38 11.31
C GLU A 105 -2.04 -14.71 10.10
N ASN A 106 -2.90 -13.78 9.68
CA ASN A 106 -3.82 -14.01 8.56
C ASN A 106 -3.22 -13.68 7.19
N VAL A 107 -2.35 -12.66 7.09
CA VAL A 107 -1.81 -12.18 5.81
C VAL A 107 -0.54 -12.93 5.40
N SER A 108 0.34 -13.27 6.36
CA SER A 108 1.63 -13.91 6.05
C SER A 108 1.49 -15.22 5.27
N PRO A 109 0.53 -16.12 5.58
CA PRO A 109 0.35 -17.36 4.82
C PRO A 109 -0.02 -17.11 3.36
N ILE A 110 -0.87 -16.10 3.10
CA ILE A 110 -1.29 -15.73 1.74
C ILE A 110 -0.10 -15.19 0.96
N LEU A 111 0.68 -14.26 1.55
CA LEU A 111 1.86 -13.72 0.90
C LEU A 111 2.94 -14.79 0.66
N ALA A 112 3.14 -15.72 1.59
CA ALA A 112 4.07 -16.83 1.41
C ALA A 112 3.65 -17.75 0.24
N ALA A 113 2.36 -18.08 0.13
CA ALA A 113 1.83 -18.84 -1.00
C ALA A 113 1.97 -18.08 -2.32
N LEU A 114 1.71 -16.77 -2.29
CA LEU A 114 1.82 -15.88 -3.43
C LEU A 114 3.27 -15.74 -3.92
N LYS A 115 4.25 -15.67 -3.01
CA LYS A 115 5.69 -15.66 -3.33
C LYS A 115 6.07 -16.84 -4.23
N ASN A 116 5.63 -18.03 -3.84
CA ASN A 116 5.99 -19.28 -4.51
C ASN A 116 5.28 -19.44 -5.85
N SER A 117 4.08 -18.86 -5.99
CA SER A 117 3.21 -19.07 -7.15
C SER A 117 3.14 -17.87 -8.10
N TRP A 118 3.74 -16.72 -7.77
CA TRP A 118 3.60 -15.43 -8.48
C TRP A 118 3.83 -15.53 -9.99
N THR A 119 4.77 -16.37 -10.40
CA THR A 119 5.18 -16.48 -11.81
C THR A 119 4.35 -17.51 -12.59
N GLU A 120 3.56 -18.30 -11.89
CA GLU A 120 2.81 -19.45 -12.40
C GLU A 120 1.31 -19.12 -12.48
N ILE A 121 0.81 -18.28 -11.59
CA ILE A 121 -0.61 -17.90 -11.53
C ILE A 121 -0.97 -16.79 -12.50
N THR A 122 -2.24 -16.76 -12.90
CA THR A 122 -2.79 -15.74 -13.80
C THR A 122 -2.90 -14.38 -13.12
N ASP A 123 -2.99 -13.31 -13.92
CA ASP A 123 -3.19 -11.96 -13.37
C ASP A 123 -4.52 -11.82 -12.63
N ALA A 124 -5.56 -12.55 -13.03
CA ALA A 124 -6.83 -12.60 -12.30
C ALA A 124 -6.66 -13.22 -10.90
N GLU A 125 -5.86 -14.28 -10.79
CA GLU A 125 -5.56 -14.92 -9.52
C GLU A 125 -4.70 -14.01 -8.63
N LYS A 126 -3.68 -13.33 -9.20
CA LYS A 126 -2.90 -12.30 -8.46
C LYS A 126 -3.82 -11.22 -7.91
N SER A 127 -4.74 -10.71 -8.72
CA SER A 127 -5.71 -9.69 -8.31
C SER A 127 -6.62 -10.20 -7.19
N HIS A 128 -7.08 -11.45 -7.29
CA HIS A 128 -7.91 -12.07 -6.25
C HIS A 128 -7.16 -12.19 -4.92
N GLN A 129 -5.97 -12.79 -4.93
CA GLN A 129 -5.15 -12.98 -3.73
C GLN A 129 -4.77 -11.63 -3.10
N LEU A 130 -4.39 -10.65 -3.92
CA LEU A 130 -4.03 -9.33 -3.41
C LEU A 130 -5.25 -8.56 -2.88
N THR A 131 -6.44 -8.78 -3.44
CA THR A 131 -7.69 -8.23 -2.88
C THR A 131 -7.99 -8.81 -1.50
N LEU A 132 -7.75 -10.12 -1.28
CA LEU A 132 -7.86 -10.73 0.06
C LEU A 132 -6.86 -10.12 1.05
N VAL A 133 -5.62 -9.89 0.62
CA VAL A 133 -4.61 -9.21 1.45
C VAL A 133 -5.07 -7.80 1.84
N ILE A 134 -5.57 -6.99 0.89
CA ILE A 134 -6.10 -5.65 1.17
C ILE A 134 -7.26 -5.72 2.17
N LYS A 135 -8.12 -6.74 2.06
CA LYS A 135 -9.25 -6.95 2.96
C LYS A 135 -8.83 -7.27 4.39
N LEU A 136 -7.83 -8.13 4.55
CA LEU A 136 -7.32 -8.50 5.86
C LEU A 136 -6.54 -7.36 6.52
N LEU A 137 -5.83 -6.56 5.73
CA LEU A 137 -5.16 -5.36 6.22
C LEU A 137 -6.15 -4.30 6.69
N GLY A 138 -7.22 -4.08 5.92
CA GLY A 138 -8.12 -2.94 6.10
C GLY A 138 -7.37 -1.60 6.04
N VAL A 139 -8.02 -0.51 6.45
CA VAL A 139 -7.39 0.82 6.46
C VAL A 139 -6.20 0.85 7.40
N ARG A 140 -6.34 0.30 8.62
CA ARG A 140 -5.30 0.32 9.65
C ARG A 140 -4.02 -0.39 9.22
N GLY A 141 -4.12 -1.60 8.65
CA GLY A 141 -2.96 -2.33 8.16
C GLY A 141 -2.27 -1.63 6.98
N LEU A 142 -3.03 -0.96 6.10
CA LEU A 142 -2.46 -0.16 5.03
C LEU A 142 -1.73 1.09 5.55
N LEU A 143 -2.26 1.75 6.59
CA LEU A 143 -1.59 2.86 7.26
C LEU A 143 -0.31 2.40 7.97
N ASP A 144 -0.32 1.21 8.56
CA ASP A 144 0.87 0.61 9.16
C ASP A 144 1.97 0.38 8.10
N LEU A 145 1.63 -0.12 6.91
CA LEU A 145 2.57 -0.26 5.79
C LEU A 145 3.15 1.07 5.31
N LEU A 146 2.42 2.18 5.50
CA LEU A 146 2.89 3.54 5.25
C LEU A 146 3.72 4.13 6.40
N ASP A 147 4.04 3.33 7.42
CA ASP A 147 4.73 3.74 8.65
C ASP A 147 3.98 4.83 9.44
N ILE A 148 2.65 4.95 9.24
CA ILE A 148 1.79 5.89 9.96
C ILE A 148 1.34 5.22 11.25
N ARG A 149 1.61 5.83 12.40
CA ARG A 149 1.31 5.20 13.69
C ARG A 149 -0.14 5.42 14.12
N HIS A 150 -0.65 4.47 14.90
CA HIS A 150 -1.88 4.65 15.66
C HIS A 150 -1.51 4.97 17.12
N THR A 151 -1.79 6.19 17.56
CA THR A 151 -1.64 6.61 18.96
C THR A 151 -3.02 6.85 19.58
N GLN A 152 -3.11 6.86 20.92
CA GLN A 152 -4.36 7.22 21.59
C GLN A 152 -4.93 8.55 21.06
N GLY A 153 -6.20 8.53 20.63
CA GLY A 153 -6.88 9.69 20.04
C GLY A 153 -6.66 9.88 18.54
N SER A 154 -5.89 9.01 17.88
CA SER A 154 -5.74 9.04 16.41
C SER A 154 -6.94 8.42 15.70
N VAL A 155 -7.19 8.87 14.47
CA VAL A 155 -8.23 8.33 13.59
C VAL A 155 -7.56 7.73 12.36
N ASP A 156 -8.08 6.60 11.90
CA ASP A 156 -7.53 5.85 10.77
C ASP A 156 -7.93 6.50 9.43
N ILE A 157 -7.17 7.50 9.02
CA ILE A 157 -7.38 8.25 7.77
C ILE A 157 -6.06 8.30 7.00
N PHE A 158 -6.14 8.15 5.67
CA PHE A 158 -4.98 8.32 4.81
C PHE A 158 -4.49 9.78 4.83
N PRO A 159 -3.17 9.99 4.93
CA PRO A 159 -2.61 11.32 5.12
C PRO A 159 -2.84 12.13 3.83
N PRO A 160 -3.36 13.37 3.85
CA PRO A 160 -3.61 14.15 2.64
C PRO A 160 -2.32 14.44 1.85
N PRO A 161 -2.36 14.86 0.58
CA PRO A 161 -1.17 15.42 -0.07
C PRO A 161 -0.59 16.60 0.71
N VAL A 162 0.73 16.78 0.67
CA VAL A 162 1.34 17.98 1.25
C VAL A 162 1.11 19.14 0.29
N GLU A 163 0.20 20.05 0.62
CA GLU A 163 0.01 21.28 -0.15
C GLU A 163 1.14 22.27 0.17
N SER A 164 1.76 22.86 -0.86
CA SER A 164 2.77 23.91 -0.69
C SER A 164 2.13 25.26 -0.36
N SER A 165 1.39 25.37 0.73
CA SER A 165 0.82 26.67 1.14
C SER A 165 1.81 27.46 2.01
N TYR A 166 2.88 27.95 1.39
CA TYR A 166 3.54 29.18 1.85
C TYR A 166 3.02 30.34 1.03
N SER A 167 1.86 30.88 1.42
CA SER A 167 1.57 32.28 1.12
C SER A 167 2.48 33.09 2.03
N VAL A 168 3.61 33.55 1.50
CA VAL A 168 4.36 34.64 2.12
C VAL A 168 3.39 35.83 2.11
N VAL A 169 2.86 36.16 3.28
CA VAL A 169 2.17 37.43 3.50
C VAL A 169 3.27 38.50 3.35
N GLN A 170 3.26 39.21 2.22
CA GLN A 170 3.93 40.51 2.07
C GLN A 170 2.93 41.61 2.37
#